data_AF-A0A2B7GSB7-F1
#
_entry.id   AF-A0A2B7GSB7-F1
#
_cell.length_a   1.000
_cell.length_b   1.000
_cell.length_c   1.000
_cell.angle_alpha   90.00
_cell.angle_beta   90.00
_cell.angle_gamma   90.00
#
_symmetry.space_group_name_H-M   'P 1'
#
loop_
_entity.id
_entity.type
_entity.pdbx_description
1 polymer ?
#
loop_
_entity_poly.entity_id
_entity_poly.type
_entity_poly.pdbx_seq_one_letter_code
_entity_poly.pdbx_strand_id
1 'polypeptide(L)'
;MVATTLGLAVFGGQAAAHFPTDLEIEIRPGCDRAPINPDGRGVIPVAVRRTDEFDPTSEPVRYRFGAPAVVGDGGGARPIGDGHVIGGDRDDRPALLLFFRADETGLDGDDSAGRLEWERDDEGNHGLAGTAAVIVATESQ
;
A
#
# COMPACT_ATOMS: atom_id res chain seq x y z
N MET A 1 -35.60 -10.16 44.92
CA MET A 1 -35.66 -9.61 43.55
C MET A 1 -34.29 -9.81 42.92
N VAL A 2 -34.19 -10.69 41.93
CA VAL A 2 -32.93 -10.98 41.23
C VAL A 2 -32.86 -10.03 40.03
N ALA A 3 -31.88 -9.12 40.02
CA ALA A 3 -31.66 -8.21 38.92
C ALA A 3 -30.77 -8.89 37.88
N THR A 4 -31.34 -9.20 36.71
CA THR A 4 -30.61 -9.75 35.57
C THR A 4 -29.92 -8.60 34.84
N THR A 5 -28.61 -8.48 34.96
CA THR A 5 -27.79 -7.58 34.14
C THR A 5 -27.67 -8.12 32.72
N LEU A 6 -28.23 -7.40 31.74
CA LEU A 6 -27.99 -7.60 30.31
C LEU A 6 -26.59 -7.05 29.97
N GLY A 7 -25.66 -7.95 29.63
CA GLY A 7 -24.39 -7.57 29.01
C GLY A 7 -24.63 -7.12 27.57
N LEU A 8 -24.42 -5.84 27.28
CA LEU A 8 -24.39 -5.33 25.90
C LEU A 8 -23.08 -5.78 25.25
N ALA A 9 -23.14 -6.73 24.32
CA ALA A 9 -22.05 -6.96 23.38
C ALA A 9 -22.05 -5.81 22.37
N VAL A 10 -21.12 -4.85 22.52
CA VAL A 10 -20.76 -3.93 21.43
C VAL A 10 -19.99 -4.75 20.40
N PHE A 11 -20.68 -5.12 19.31
CA PHE A 11 -19.98 -5.41 18.07
C PHE A 11 -19.54 -4.06 17.50
N GLY A 12 -18.29 -3.70 17.75
CA GLY A 12 -17.62 -2.62 17.03
C GLY A 12 -17.55 -3.04 15.57
N GLY A 13 -18.56 -2.69 14.78
CA GLY A 13 -18.49 -2.79 13.34
C GLY A 13 -17.37 -1.88 12.89
N GLN A 14 -16.20 -2.45 12.62
CA GLN A 14 -15.15 -1.75 11.90
C GLN A 14 -15.73 -1.47 10.52
N ALA A 15 -16.20 -0.24 10.29
CA ALA A 15 -16.40 0.22 8.94
C ALA A 15 -15.03 0.05 8.26
N ALA A 16 -14.96 -0.80 7.23
CA ALA A 16 -13.77 -0.88 6.41
C ALA A 16 -13.43 0.55 5.99
N ALA A 17 -12.26 1.02 6.37
CA ALA A 17 -11.81 2.36 6.07
C ALA A 17 -11.93 2.58 4.55
N HIS A 18 -12.64 3.63 4.14
CA HIS A 18 -12.83 3.92 2.72
C HIS A 18 -11.70 4.82 2.25
N PHE A 19 -10.78 4.25 1.49
CA PHE A 19 -9.68 4.96 0.83
C PHE A 19 -10.04 5.23 -0.64
N PRO A 20 -10.30 6.49 -1.03
CA PRO A 20 -10.45 6.86 -2.44
C PRO A 20 -9.21 6.47 -3.25
N THR A 21 -9.42 5.96 -4.47
CA THR A 21 -8.33 5.50 -5.36
C THR A 21 -7.69 6.65 -6.13
N ASP A 22 -7.16 7.64 -5.41
CA ASP A 22 -6.60 8.87 -5.99
C ASP A 22 -5.06 8.90 -5.97
N LEU A 23 -4.39 7.84 -5.49
CA LEU A 23 -2.94 7.71 -5.65
C LEU A 23 -2.60 7.14 -7.03
N GLU A 24 -1.75 7.87 -7.75
CA GLU A 24 -1.10 7.36 -8.96
C GLU A 24 0.22 6.67 -8.56
N ILE A 25 0.31 5.36 -8.77
CA ILE A 25 1.47 4.55 -8.35
C ILE A 25 2.07 3.75 -9.51
N GLU A 26 3.37 3.46 -9.40
CA GLU A 26 4.09 2.58 -10.31
C GLU A 26 4.90 1.56 -9.49
N ILE A 27 4.64 0.27 -9.68
CA ILE A 27 5.38 -0.81 -9.02
C ILE A 27 6.57 -1.18 -9.91
N ARG A 28 7.77 -1.20 -9.34
CA ARG A 28 9.05 -1.32 -10.08
C ARG A 28 9.14 -0.33 -11.25
N PRO A 29 9.32 0.96 -10.96
CA PRO A 29 9.35 1.97 -12.00
C PRO A 29 10.40 1.66 -13.08
N GLY A 30 10.01 1.80 -14.35
CA GLY A 30 10.85 1.47 -15.51
C GLY A 30 10.87 -0.02 -15.92
N CYS A 31 9.99 -0.85 -15.35
CA CYS A 31 9.77 -2.24 -15.77
C CYS A 31 8.32 -2.45 -16.25
N ASP A 32 8.12 -2.83 -17.51
CA ASP A 32 6.77 -2.96 -18.12
C ASP A 32 5.79 -3.90 -17.40
N ARG A 33 6.30 -4.87 -16.63
CA ARG A 33 5.51 -5.95 -16.04
C ARG A 33 5.83 -6.26 -14.56
N ALA A 34 6.74 -5.50 -13.97
CA ALA A 34 7.14 -5.61 -12.56
C ALA A 34 7.17 -7.05 -11.97
N PRO A 35 8.06 -7.96 -12.42
CA PRO A 35 8.08 -9.33 -11.94
C PRO A 35 8.48 -9.41 -10.46
N ILE A 36 7.61 -9.89 -9.58
CA ILE A 36 7.82 -10.00 -8.14
C ILE A 36 8.05 -11.46 -7.74
N ASN A 37 9.15 -11.72 -7.03
CA ASN A 37 9.33 -12.97 -6.28
C ASN A 37 9.04 -12.66 -4.80
N PRO A 38 7.85 -13.03 -4.27
CA PRO A 38 7.47 -12.75 -2.89
C PRO A 38 8.20 -13.66 -1.89
N ASP A 39 8.65 -14.85 -2.31
CA ASP A 39 9.41 -15.79 -1.49
C ASP A 39 10.89 -15.38 -1.35
N GLY A 40 11.34 -14.47 -2.22
CA GLY A 40 12.66 -13.85 -2.12
C GLY A 40 12.71 -12.79 -1.02
N ARG A 41 13.86 -12.69 -0.33
CA ARG A 41 14.14 -11.59 0.64
C ARG A 41 14.45 -10.24 -0.04
N GLY A 42 13.84 -10.02 -1.20
CA GLY A 42 14.05 -8.83 -2.03
C GLY A 42 13.24 -7.63 -1.51
N VAL A 43 13.50 -6.49 -2.15
CA VAL A 43 12.70 -5.27 -1.95
C VAL A 43 11.92 -4.96 -3.22
N ILE A 44 10.69 -4.47 -3.05
CA ILE A 44 9.82 -4.03 -4.13
C ILE A 44 9.80 -2.49 -4.09
N PRO A 45 10.44 -1.82 -5.07
CA PRO A 45 10.31 -0.38 -5.22
C PRO A 45 8.90 -0.03 -5.73
N VAL A 46 8.28 0.99 -5.13
CA VAL A 46 7.00 1.57 -5.56
C VAL A 46 7.16 3.08 -5.61
N ALA A 47 6.90 3.69 -6.77
CA ALA A 47 6.87 5.13 -6.93
C ALA A 47 5.44 5.65 -6.74
N VAL A 48 5.28 6.70 -5.93
CA VAL A 48 4.04 7.47 -5.80
C VAL A 48 4.21 8.77 -6.57
N ARG A 49 3.42 8.96 -7.62
CA ARG A 49 3.48 10.14 -8.49
C ARG A 49 2.73 11.29 -7.82
N ARG A 50 3.26 12.50 -7.95
CA ARG A 50 2.52 13.73 -7.61
C ARG A 50 1.36 13.91 -8.60
N THR A 51 0.17 14.20 -8.06
CA THR A 51 -1.01 14.63 -8.82
C THR A 51 -1.29 16.11 -8.55
N ASP A 52 -2.39 16.66 -9.06
CA ASP A 52 -2.78 18.04 -8.75
C ASP A 52 -3.35 18.15 -7.32
N GLU A 53 -3.82 17.03 -6.78
CA GLU A 53 -4.48 16.92 -5.48
C GLU A 53 -3.57 16.39 -4.37
N PHE A 54 -2.48 15.69 -4.72
CA PHE A 54 -1.62 15.01 -3.75
C PHE A 54 -0.13 15.14 -4.10
N ASP A 55 0.64 15.65 -3.14
CA ASP A 55 2.10 15.74 -3.24
C ASP A 55 2.77 14.77 -2.24
N PRO A 56 3.18 13.57 -2.68
CA PRO A 56 3.74 12.55 -1.78
C PRO A 56 5.05 12.99 -1.11
N THR A 57 5.74 13.99 -1.65
CA THR A 57 7.02 14.48 -1.11
C THR A 57 6.86 15.46 0.06
N SER A 58 5.65 16.00 0.24
CA SER A 58 5.32 16.93 1.32
C SER A 58 4.52 16.28 2.45
N GLU A 59 4.09 15.03 2.26
CA GLU A 59 3.24 14.29 3.20
C GLU A 59 4.05 13.33 4.10
N PRO A 60 3.56 13.01 5.32
CA PRO A 60 4.18 12.01 6.17
C PRO A 60 4.24 10.63 5.51
N VAL A 61 5.35 9.92 5.73
CA VAL A 61 5.55 8.56 5.21
C VAL A 61 4.78 7.55 6.05
N ARG A 62 3.50 7.35 5.71
CA ARG A 62 2.56 6.45 6.39
C ARG A 62 1.90 5.49 5.42
N TYR A 63 2.71 4.66 4.76
CA TYR A 63 2.24 3.81 3.67
C TYR A 63 2.09 2.34 4.08
N ARG A 64 1.21 1.61 3.38
CA ARG A 64 1.10 0.14 3.40
C ARG A 64 1.02 -0.37 1.98
N PHE A 65 1.83 -1.37 1.66
CA PHE A 65 1.87 -1.97 0.33
C PHE A 65 1.69 -3.49 0.39
N GLY A 66 0.92 -4.05 -0.54
CA GLY A 66 0.83 -5.49 -0.70
C GLY A 66 -0.36 -5.98 -1.51
N ALA A 67 -0.73 -7.24 -1.28
CA ALA A 67 -1.91 -7.85 -1.89
C ALA A 67 -3.17 -7.03 -1.54
N PRO A 68 -4.08 -6.74 -2.50
CA PRO A 68 -5.22 -5.87 -2.27
C PRO A 68 -6.12 -6.30 -1.11
N ALA A 69 -6.31 -7.61 -0.91
CA ALA A 69 -7.08 -8.16 0.20
C ALA A 69 -6.36 -7.92 1.54
N VAL A 70 -5.06 -8.22 1.61
CA VAL A 70 -4.24 -8.05 2.80
C VAL A 70 -4.17 -6.58 3.24
N VAL A 71 -3.96 -5.67 2.28
CA VAL A 71 -3.92 -4.23 2.55
C VAL A 71 -5.30 -3.72 2.98
N GLY A 72 -6.38 -4.14 2.31
CA GLY A 72 -7.74 -3.74 2.66
C GLY A 72 -8.18 -4.13 4.07
N ASP A 73 -7.57 -5.17 4.65
CA ASP A 73 -7.77 -5.62 6.03
C ASP A 73 -6.82 -4.93 7.04
N GLY A 74 -6.05 -3.93 6.60
CA GLY A 74 -5.10 -3.18 7.42
C GLY A 74 -3.72 -3.83 7.58
N GLY A 75 -3.44 -4.87 6.80
CA GLY A 75 -2.14 -5.57 6.76
C GLY A 75 -1.12 -4.90 5.83
N GLY A 76 -0.26 -5.71 5.21
CA GLY A 76 0.72 -5.28 4.22
C GLY A 76 2.03 -4.76 4.80
N ALA A 77 3.02 -4.60 3.91
CA ALA A 77 4.36 -4.15 4.25
C ALA A 77 4.40 -2.64 4.51
N ARG A 78 5.20 -2.23 5.49
CA ARG A 78 5.57 -0.82 5.72
C ARG A 78 6.83 -0.46 4.93
N PRO A 79 7.02 0.81 4.53
CA PRO A 79 8.20 1.20 3.77
C PRO A 79 9.48 1.11 4.62
N ILE A 80 10.58 0.76 3.97
CA ILE A 80 11.92 0.78 4.54
C ILE A 80 12.43 2.24 4.49
N GLY A 81 12.33 2.93 5.63
CA GLY A 81 12.72 4.34 5.76
C GLY A 81 11.75 5.29 5.05
N ASP A 82 12.22 6.53 4.82
CA ASP A 82 11.37 7.63 4.34
C ASP A 82 11.27 7.72 2.80
N GLY A 83 11.96 6.83 2.09
CA GLY A 83 12.01 6.83 0.63
C GLY A 83 12.96 7.86 0.02
N HIS A 84 12.88 8.02 -1.30
CA HIS A 84 13.73 8.92 -2.09
C HIS A 84 12.88 9.68 -3.10
N VAL A 85 13.13 10.98 -3.24
CA VAL A 85 12.52 11.76 -4.32
C VAL A 85 13.21 11.41 -5.64
N ILE A 86 12.44 11.05 -6.65
CA ILE A 86 12.89 10.75 -8.01
C ILE A 86 12.12 11.61 -9.03
N GLY A 87 12.71 11.84 -10.21
CA GLY A 87 12.15 12.76 -11.19
C GLY A 87 12.27 14.22 -10.74
N GLY A 88 11.59 15.14 -11.43
CA GLY A 88 11.62 16.58 -11.10
C GLY A 88 12.46 17.45 -12.03
N ASP A 89 13.04 16.90 -13.11
CA ASP A 89 13.82 17.69 -14.06
C ASP A 89 12.97 18.04 -15.30
N ARG A 90 13.05 19.32 -15.69
CA ARG A 90 12.51 20.07 -16.84
C ARG A 90 11.07 19.81 -17.37
N ASP A 91 10.42 18.68 -17.11
CA ASP A 91 9.00 18.39 -17.45
C ASP A 91 8.35 17.29 -16.56
N ASP A 92 9.11 16.53 -15.77
CA ASP A 92 8.54 15.47 -14.92
C ASP A 92 8.16 15.98 -13.52
N ARG A 93 6.92 15.73 -13.07
CA ARG A 93 6.53 15.98 -11.66
C ARG A 93 7.31 15.03 -10.74
N PRO A 94 7.85 15.51 -9.60
CA PRO A 94 8.61 14.66 -8.68
C PRO A 94 7.71 13.57 -8.08
N ALA A 95 8.29 12.40 -7.85
CA ALA A 95 7.64 11.24 -7.25
C ALA A 95 8.42 10.78 -6.01
N LEU A 96 7.72 10.15 -5.07
CA LEU A 96 8.34 9.51 -3.91
C LEU A 96 8.54 8.02 -4.19
N LEU A 97 9.79 7.57 -4.20
CA LEU A 97 10.17 6.16 -4.33
C LEU A 97 10.30 5.51 -2.95
N LEU A 98 9.45 4.53 -2.67
CA LEU A 98 9.42 3.75 -1.45
C LEU A 98 9.87 2.32 -1.71
N PHE A 99 10.44 1.66 -0.70
CA PHE A 99 10.90 0.28 -0.79
C PHE A 99 10.19 -0.59 0.24
N PHE A 100 9.61 -1.71 -0.19
CA PHE A 100 8.86 -2.62 0.68
C PHE A 100 9.49 -4.01 0.66
N ARG A 101 9.50 -4.70 1.80
CA ARG A 101 10.02 -6.08 1.85
C ARG A 101 9.02 -7.03 1.20
N ALA A 102 9.46 -7.81 0.23
CA ALA A 102 8.58 -8.64 -0.58
C ALA A 102 7.82 -9.67 0.26
N ASP A 103 8.50 -10.26 1.23
CA ASP A 103 7.99 -11.27 2.17
C ASP A 103 6.94 -10.75 3.16
N GLU A 104 6.76 -9.43 3.26
CA GLU A 104 5.78 -8.78 4.14
C GLU A 104 4.55 -8.27 3.38
N THR A 105 4.55 -8.35 2.04
CA THR A 105 3.47 -7.81 1.20
C THR A 105 2.23 -8.68 1.15
N GLY A 106 2.39 -9.98 1.43
CA GLY A 106 1.33 -10.97 1.24
C GLY A 106 0.92 -11.18 -0.22
N LEU A 107 1.69 -10.68 -1.19
CA LEU A 107 1.49 -10.98 -2.61
C LEU A 107 1.82 -12.45 -2.89
N ASP A 108 0.97 -13.12 -3.67
CA ASP A 108 1.18 -14.51 -4.09
C ASP A 108 0.96 -14.71 -5.60
N GLY A 109 1.15 -15.95 -6.07
CA GLY A 109 1.07 -16.30 -7.49
C GLY A 109 -0.29 -16.03 -8.16
N ASP A 110 -1.36 -15.83 -7.39
CA ASP A 110 -2.70 -15.55 -7.88
C ASP A 110 -2.96 -14.03 -8.00
N ASP A 111 -2.10 -13.19 -7.41
CA ASP A 111 -2.21 -11.73 -7.48
C ASP A 111 -1.76 -11.16 -8.82
N SER A 112 -2.60 -10.28 -9.38
CA SER A 112 -2.32 -9.54 -10.62
C SER A 112 -2.14 -8.03 -10.41
N ALA A 113 -2.33 -7.55 -9.18
CA ALA A 113 -2.13 -6.15 -8.80
C ALA A 113 -1.61 -6.03 -7.37
N GLY A 114 -0.81 -4.99 -7.13
CA GLY A 114 -0.49 -4.51 -5.78
C GLY A 114 -1.35 -3.31 -5.43
N ARG A 115 -1.68 -3.16 -4.15
CA ARG A 115 -2.37 -1.99 -3.59
C ARG A 115 -1.41 -1.25 -2.67
N LEU A 116 -1.41 0.08 -2.78
CA LEU A 116 -0.75 0.99 -1.86
C LEU A 116 -1.80 1.84 -1.17
N GLU A 117 -1.70 1.98 0.14
CA GLU A 117 -2.49 2.93 0.92
C GLU A 117 -1.57 3.92 1.62
N TRP A 118 -1.99 5.18 1.66
CA TRP A 118 -1.42 6.23 2.49
C TRP A 118 -2.40 6.57 3.61
N GLU A 119 -1.98 6.46 4.86
CA GLU A 119 -2.78 6.82 6.03
C GLU A 119 -2.58 8.30 6.37
N ARG A 120 -3.67 9.08 6.36
CA ARG A 120 -3.63 10.52 6.65
C ARG A 120 -3.20 10.81 8.08
N ASP A 121 -3.60 9.95 9.01
CA ASP A 121 -3.34 10.05 10.44
C ASP A 121 -2.86 8.70 10.99
N ASP A 122 -2.46 8.69 12.27
CA ASP A 122 -1.97 7.48 12.93
C ASP A 122 -3.11 6.48 13.27
N GLU A 123 -4.38 6.86 13.07
CA GLU A 123 -5.52 5.98 13.30
C GLU A 123 -5.72 5.00 12.13
N GLY A 124 -5.20 5.34 10.94
CA GLY A 124 -5.22 4.46 9.76
C GLY A 124 -6.61 4.25 9.15
N ASN A 125 -7.59 5.09 9.52
CA ASN A 125 -8.99 4.94 9.08
C ASN A 125 -9.33 5.82 7.87
N HIS A 126 -8.43 6.73 7.50
CA HIS A 126 -8.63 7.71 6.44
C HIS A 126 -7.34 7.87 5.63
N GLY A 127 -7.47 8.15 4.34
CA GLY A 127 -6.33 8.36 3.48
C GLY A 127 -6.65 8.22 2.00
N LEU A 128 -5.64 7.84 1.22
CA LEU A 128 -5.77 7.58 -0.22
C LEU A 128 -5.22 6.20 -0.56
N ALA A 129 -5.72 5.59 -1.64
CA ALA A 129 -5.25 4.33 -2.16
C ALA A 129 -4.85 4.44 -3.64
N GLY A 130 -4.02 3.51 -4.09
CA GLY A 130 -3.69 3.32 -5.50
C GLY A 130 -3.45 1.84 -5.79
N THR A 131 -3.67 1.43 -7.03
CA THR A 131 -3.34 0.07 -7.49
C THR A 131 -2.52 0.13 -8.76
N ALA A 132 -1.62 -0.84 -8.93
CA ALA A 132 -0.88 -1.04 -10.16
C ALA A 132 -0.68 -2.53 -10.42
N ALA A 133 -0.53 -2.90 -11.68
CA ALA A 133 -0.36 -4.28 -12.09
C ALA A 133 0.97 -4.85 -11.60
N VAL A 134 0.97 -6.14 -11.27
CA VAL A 134 2.18 -6.92 -10.97
C VAL A 134 2.15 -8.23 -11.73
N ILE A 135 3.32 -8.84 -11.90
CA ILE A 135 3.41 -10.26 -12.28
C ILE A 135 4.15 -10.97 -11.18
N VAL A 136 3.46 -11.83 -10.44
CA VAL A 136 4.12 -12.66 -9.43
C VAL A 136 4.75 -13.85 -10.13
N ALA A 137 6.06 -14.00 -9.98
CA ALA A 137 6.79 -15.14 -10.48
C ALA A 137 6.41 -16.35 -9.63
N THR A 138 5.68 -17.29 -10.21
CA THR A 138 5.51 -18.62 -9.62
C THR A 138 6.80 -19.40 -9.79
N GLU A 139 7.33 -19.97 -8.71
CA GLU A 139 8.41 -20.95 -8.85
C GLU A 139 7.92 -22.08 -9.78
N SER A 140 8.69 -22.38 -10.82
CA SER A 140 8.53 -23.65 -11.53
C SER A 140 8.96 -24.76 -10.57
N GLN A 141 8.00 -25.60 -10.16
CA GLN A 141 8.25 -26.82 -9.38
C GLN A 141 9.29 -27.72 -10.05
#